data_AF-A0A2V9GFN0-F1
#
_entry.id   AF-A0A2V9GFN0-F1
#
_cell.length_a   1.000
_cell.length_b   1.000
_cell.length_c   1.000
_cell.angle_alpha   90.00
_cell.angle_beta   90.00
_cell.angle_gamma   90.00
#
_symmetry.space_group_name_H-M   'P 1'
#
loop_
_entity.id
_entity.type
_entity.pdbx_description
1 polymer ?
#
loop_
_entity_poly.entity_id
_entity_poly.type
_entity_poly.pdbx_seq_one_letter_code
_entity_poly.pdbx_strand_id
1 'polypeptide(L)'
;MAAALDTPQVLGTKGELQTTNRVLLEATLRRGTRGLVEAVRQARIPREDNVLVVADQFEELFRFRRSRPAENSRNEAVAFVKLLLEAAQQDEVSIYVVLTMRSDFTGDCMDFPGLPEAVNAGQYLVPRMTRDELRSAITGPVAVGGGNIRHRLVLRLLNDFGDQSDQLPVLQHVLMRTWDHWERHRQPGQAIDIKDYEAAGCFRNALSIHAEEAYEEAGKNHSPRIIERMFKSLTDTFSDPRGVRRPTSVQDLAAICQVPEIEVIQIIEVFRSPKCCFLMPPYSVPLNSRSVIDLAHESLMRRWTRLASWAEEERASAAIYDRLSQAAGWLAEGTAGLWRTPELEL
;
A
#
# COMPACT_ATOMS: atom_id res chain seq x y z
N MET A 1 -9.07 10.32 9.44
CA MET A 1 -9.19 11.79 9.48
C MET A 1 -9.21 12.37 10.89
N ALA A 2 -10.15 12.01 11.78
CA ALA A 2 -10.21 12.56 13.15
C ALA A 2 -8.86 12.50 13.89
N ALA A 3 -8.18 11.36 13.84
CA ALA A 3 -6.85 11.19 14.44
C ALA A 3 -5.77 12.10 13.81
N ALA A 4 -5.85 12.39 12.51
CA ALA A 4 -4.92 13.30 11.86
C ALA A 4 -5.17 14.76 12.29
N LEU A 5 -6.45 15.16 12.37
CA LEU A 5 -6.85 16.50 12.83
C LEU A 5 -6.53 16.76 14.31
N ASP A 6 -6.56 15.71 15.13
CA ASP A 6 -6.21 15.76 16.55
C ASP A 6 -4.70 15.90 16.81
N THR A 7 -3.87 15.88 15.76
CA THR A 7 -2.43 16.08 15.89
C THR A 7 -2.17 17.53 16.34
N PRO A 8 -1.35 17.78 17.38
CA PRO A 8 -1.25 19.09 18.05
C PRO A 8 -0.92 20.30 17.14
N GLN A 9 -0.28 20.04 16.00
CA GLN A 9 0.17 21.06 15.05
C GLN A 9 -0.83 21.35 13.92
N VAL A 10 -1.91 20.54 13.79
CA VAL A 10 -2.80 20.58 12.62
C VAL A 10 -3.93 21.59 12.80
N LEU A 11 -4.77 21.40 13.83
CA LEU A 11 -5.83 22.36 14.15
C LEU A 11 -5.46 23.29 15.32
N GLY A 12 -4.32 23.05 15.97
CA GLY A 12 -3.79 23.87 17.05
C GLY A 12 -4.63 23.85 18.33
N THR A 13 -4.01 23.56 19.46
CA THR A 13 -4.52 24.03 20.76
C THR A 13 -3.37 24.42 21.69
N LYS A 14 -3.39 25.67 22.16
CA LYS A 14 -2.91 25.98 23.51
C LYS A 14 -3.97 25.43 24.48
N GLY A 15 -3.70 24.33 25.19
CA GLY A 15 -4.49 23.90 26.37
C GLY A 15 -4.88 22.41 26.46
N GLU A 16 -5.26 22.02 27.68
CA GLU A 16 -5.27 20.67 28.32
C GLU A 16 -6.19 19.56 27.75
N LEU A 17 -6.75 19.64 26.53
CA LEU A 17 -7.83 18.73 26.07
C LEU A 17 -7.45 17.80 24.90
N GLN A 18 -6.31 17.11 24.96
CA GLN A 18 -5.88 16.21 23.88
C GLN A 18 -6.76 14.95 23.71
N THR A 19 -7.37 14.41 24.77
CA THR A 19 -8.13 13.14 24.68
C THR A 19 -9.64 13.30 24.50
N THR A 20 -10.22 14.44 24.91
CA THR A 20 -11.66 14.75 24.71
C THR A 20 -11.95 15.24 23.28
N ASN A 21 -10.93 15.72 22.57
CA ASN A 21 -11.06 16.32 21.25
C ASN A 21 -11.29 15.29 20.14
N ARG A 22 -10.61 14.15 20.13
CA ARG A 22 -10.76 13.14 19.05
C ARG A 22 -12.18 12.60 18.89
N VAL A 23 -12.85 12.25 19.99
CA VAL A 23 -14.24 11.72 19.95
C VAL A 23 -15.21 12.80 19.47
N LEU A 24 -15.01 14.04 19.93
CA LEU A 24 -15.79 15.19 19.50
C LEU A 24 -15.57 15.51 18.01
N LEU A 25 -14.32 15.44 17.55
CA LEU A 25 -13.95 15.58 16.14
C LEU A 25 -14.62 14.49 15.33
N GLU A 26 -14.52 13.21 15.72
CA GLU A 26 -15.18 12.13 15.01
C GLU A 26 -16.70 12.32 14.94
N ALA A 27 -17.34 12.72 16.03
CA ALA A 27 -18.77 13.03 16.05
C ALA A 27 -19.11 14.21 15.12
N THR A 28 -18.28 15.26 15.09
CA THR A 28 -18.46 16.43 14.21
C THR A 28 -18.34 16.04 12.75
N LEU A 29 -17.33 15.24 12.41
CA LEU A 29 -17.09 14.74 11.05
C LEU A 29 -18.22 13.82 10.57
N ARG A 30 -18.79 13.00 11.45
CA ARG A 30 -19.90 12.09 11.12
C ARG A 30 -21.27 12.78 11.07
N ARG A 31 -21.39 14.03 11.56
CA ARG A 31 -22.67 14.75 11.65
C ARG A 31 -23.24 15.14 10.28
N GLY A 32 -22.38 15.32 9.28
CA GLY A 32 -22.79 15.69 7.92
C GLY A 32 -21.61 16.11 7.05
N THR A 33 -21.91 16.48 5.80
CA THR A 33 -20.90 16.86 4.78
C THR A 33 -20.06 18.06 5.20
N ARG A 34 -20.63 18.98 6.00
CA ARG A 34 -19.93 20.16 6.53
C ARG A 34 -19.06 19.88 7.76
N GLY A 35 -18.93 18.63 8.20
CA GLY A 35 -18.23 18.29 9.45
C GLY A 35 -16.78 18.78 9.51
N LEU A 36 -16.04 18.73 8.39
CA LEU A 36 -14.66 19.21 8.34
C LEU A 36 -14.57 20.74 8.43
N VAL A 37 -15.45 21.44 7.73
CA VAL A 37 -15.58 22.92 7.77
C VAL A 37 -15.86 23.36 9.21
N GLU A 38 -16.79 22.68 9.87
CA GLU A 38 -17.14 22.94 11.27
C GLU A 38 -15.98 22.70 12.23
N ALA A 39 -15.24 21.60 12.05
CA ALA A 39 -14.06 21.31 12.86
C ALA A 39 -12.99 22.40 12.73
N VAL A 40 -12.69 22.84 11.50
CA VAL A 40 -11.72 23.92 11.23
C VAL A 40 -12.21 25.26 11.79
N ARG A 41 -13.50 25.57 11.62
CA ARG A 41 -14.11 26.78 12.16
C ARG A 41 -14.04 26.84 13.69
N GLN A 42 -14.30 25.71 14.36
CA GLN A 42 -14.25 25.61 15.82
C GLN A 42 -12.81 25.73 16.36
N ALA A 43 -11.83 25.27 15.58
CA ALA A 43 -10.41 25.40 15.92
C ALA A 43 -9.90 26.85 15.92
N ARG A 44 -10.60 27.79 15.26
CA ARG A 44 -10.25 29.23 15.20
C ARG A 44 -8.81 29.47 14.77
N ILE A 45 -8.38 28.74 13.74
CA ILE A 45 -7.08 28.91 13.10
C ILE A 45 -6.97 30.36 12.58
N PRO A 46 -5.79 31.02 12.68
CA PRO A 46 -5.57 32.36 12.15
C PRO A 46 -5.97 32.47 10.68
N ARG A 47 -6.41 33.66 10.24
CA ARG A 47 -6.94 33.84 8.87
C ARG A 47 -5.88 33.73 7.78
N GLU A 48 -4.63 33.96 8.16
CA GLU A 48 -3.43 33.82 7.33
C GLU A 48 -2.98 32.36 7.16
N ASP A 49 -3.48 31.45 8.00
CA ASP A 49 -3.13 30.04 7.98
C ASP A 49 -4.15 29.25 7.15
N ASN A 50 -3.65 28.25 6.42
CA ASN A 50 -4.47 27.39 5.57
C ASN A 50 -4.42 25.95 6.09
N VAL A 51 -5.55 25.25 6.00
CA VAL A 51 -5.60 23.81 6.28
C VAL A 51 -5.44 23.04 4.98
N LEU A 52 -4.40 22.22 4.88
CA LEU A 52 -4.21 21.29 3.76
C LEU A 52 -4.54 19.87 4.20
N VAL A 53 -5.54 19.26 3.57
CA VAL A 53 -5.88 17.86 3.73
C VAL A 53 -5.29 17.08 2.57
N VAL A 54 -4.32 16.20 2.86
CA VAL A 54 -3.77 15.27 1.89
C VAL A 54 -4.35 13.88 2.14
N ALA A 55 -5.10 13.37 1.16
CA ALA A 55 -5.54 11.98 1.14
C ALA A 55 -4.64 11.20 0.17
N ASP A 56 -3.62 10.58 0.74
CA ASP A 56 -2.68 9.74 -0.02
C ASP A 56 -3.29 8.35 -0.29
N GLN A 57 -2.95 7.73 -1.43
CA GLN A 57 -3.48 6.44 -1.87
C GLN A 57 -5.02 6.38 -1.84
N PHE A 58 -5.66 7.41 -2.40
CA PHE A 58 -7.11 7.57 -2.37
C PHE A 58 -7.86 6.37 -2.97
N GLU A 59 -7.23 5.62 -3.88
CA GLU A 59 -7.77 4.40 -4.48
C GLU A 59 -8.15 3.30 -3.48
N GLU A 60 -7.55 3.29 -2.28
CA GLU A 60 -7.91 2.35 -1.22
C GLU A 60 -9.38 2.51 -0.77
N LEU A 61 -9.96 3.70 -0.95
CA LEU A 61 -11.38 3.94 -0.69
C LEU A 61 -12.30 3.14 -1.63
N PHE A 62 -11.89 3.01 -2.89
CA PHE A 62 -12.63 2.23 -3.89
C PHE A 62 -12.62 0.74 -3.52
N ARG A 63 -11.47 0.26 -3.05
CA ARG A 63 -11.30 -1.11 -2.57
C ARG A 63 -12.13 -1.38 -1.32
N PHE A 64 -12.08 -0.50 -0.31
CA PHE A 64 -12.87 -0.62 0.91
C PHE A 64 -14.38 -0.78 0.61
N ARG A 65 -14.89 -0.02 -0.37
CA ARG A 65 -16.29 -0.10 -0.80
C ARG A 65 -16.66 -1.43 -1.47
N ARG A 66 -15.73 -2.05 -2.21
CA ARG A 66 -15.96 -3.35 -2.87
C ARG A 66 -15.92 -4.51 -1.88
N SER A 67 -14.94 -4.50 -0.96
CA SER A 67 -14.68 -5.62 -0.05
C SER A 67 -15.66 -5.75 1.12
N ARG A 68 -16.49 -4.73 1.41
CA ARG A 68 -17.54 -4.79 2.43
C ARG A 68 -18.92 -4.64 1.79
N PRO A 69 -19.63 -5.75 1.50
CA PRO A 69 -20.98 -5.71 0.91
C PRO A 69 -22.05 -5.08 1.82
N ALA A 70 -21.76 -4.85 3.10
CA ALA A 70 -22.70 -4.24 4.04
C ALA A 70 -23.02 -2.79 3.61
N GLU A 71 -24.32 -2.45 3.52
CA GLU A 71 -24.83 -1.13 3.11
C GLU A 71 -24.14 0.04 3.83
N ASN A 72 -23.82 -0.14 5.11
CA ASN A 72 -23.16 0.87 5.93
C ASN A 72 -21.78 1.29 5.40
N SER A 73 -20.97 0.35 4.86
CA SER A 73 -19.62 0.66 4.38
C SER A 73 -19.63 1.46 3.07
N ARG A 74 -20.58 1.17 2.18
CA ARG A 74 -20.79 1.96 0.95
C ARG A 74 -21.17 3.41 1.29
N ASN A 75 -22.04 3.59 2.28
CA ASN A 75 -22.48 4.91 2.71
C ASN A 75 -21.35 5.72 3.38
N GLU A 76 -20.47 5.08 4.16
CA GLU A 76 -19.32 5.76 4.77
C GLU A 76 -18.33 6.31 3.75
N ALA A 77 -17.99 5.52 2.71
CA ALA A 77 -17.08 5.97 1.66
C ALA A 77 -17.64 7.18 0.90
N VAL A 78 -18.92 7.13 0.51
CA VAL A 78 -19.59 8.25 -0.16
C VAL A 78 -19.67 9.49 0.73
N ALA A 79 -19.97 9.31 2.02
CA ALA A 79 -20.02 10.41 2.98
C ALA A 79 -18.63 11.07 3.15
N PHE A 80 -17.56 10.28 3.18
CA PHE A 80 -16.19 10.78 3.26
C PHE A 80 -15.83 11.63 2.03
N VAL A 81 -16.12 11.17 0.81
CA VAL A 81 -15.87 11.96 -0.41
C VAL A 81 -16.66 13.26 -0.41
N LYS A 82 -17.96 13.21 -0.08
CA LYS A 82 -18.79 14.42 -0.01
C LYS A 82 -18.26 15.43 1.00
N LEU A 83 -17.74 14.95 2.13
CA LEU A 83 -17.13 15.80 3.14
C LEU A 83 -15.87 16.52 2.63
N LEU A 84 -15.04 15.84 1.83
CA LEU A 84 -13.86 16.46 1.22
C LEU A 84 -14.24 17.48 0.14
N LEU A 85 -15.21 17.15 -0.71
CA LEU A 85 -15.71 18.04 -1.76
C LEU A 85 -16.33 19.31 -1.18
N GLU A 86 -17.21 19.16 -0.18
CA GLU A 86 -17.84 20.30 0.50
C GLU A 86 -16.79 21.21 1.14
N ALA A 87 -15.77 20.63 1.78
CA ALA A 87 -14.70 21.40 2.40
C ALA A 87 -13.85 22.19 1.38
N ALA A 88 -13.68 21.66 0.16
CA ALA A 88 -12.94 22.31 -0.91
C ALA A 88 -13.76 23.36 -1.70
N GLN A 89 -15.09 23.28 -1.68
CA GLN A 89 -15.98 24.16 -2.45
C GLN A 89 -16.50 25.38 -1.68
N GLN A 90 -16.45 25.32 -0.34
CA GLN A 90 -16.89 26.43 0.51
C GLN A 90 -15.83 27.53 0.65
N ASP A 91 -16.28 28.75 0.97
CA ASP A 91 -15.43 29.95 1.10
C ASP A 91 -15.37 30.52 2.55
N GLU A 92 -15.89 29.80 3.54
CA GLU A 92 -15.98 30.25 4.94
C GLU A 92 -14.64 30.13 5.69
N VAL A 93 -13.85 29.11 5.37
CA VAL A 93 -12.53 28.83 5.95
C VAL A 93 -11.58 28.32 4.87
N SER A 94 -10.29 28.63 4.99
CA SER A 94 -9.28 28.25 4.00
C SER A 94 -8.88 26.77 4.13
N ILE A 95 -9.57 25.90 3.38
CA ILE A 95 -9.29 24.46 3.32
C ILE A 95 -8.94 24.07 1.89
N TYR A 96 -7.80 23.40 1.72
CA TYR A 96 -7.35 22.82 0.47
C TYR A 96 -7.32 21.30 0.60
N VAL A 97 -7.78 20.60 -0.43
CA VAL A 97 -7.79 19.13 -0.47
C VAL A 97 -6.94 18.65 -1.63
N VAL A 98 -5.98 17.78 -1.35
CA VAL A 98 -5.16 17.09 -2.35
C VAL A 98 -5.42 15.60 -2.23
N LEU A 99 -5.83 15.00 -3.35
CA LEU A 99 -5.98 13.55 -3.48
C LEU A 99 -4.80 13.04 -4.31
N THR A 100 -4.12 12.00 -3.84
CA THR A 100 -3.19 11.25 -4.68
C THR A 100 -3.83 9.91 -5.02
N MET A 101 -3.71 9.50 -6.28
CA MET A 101 -4.09 8.16 -6.70
C MET A 101 -3.34 7.78 -7.96
N ARG A 102 -3.20 6.48 -8.20
CA ARG A 102 -2.69 6.01 -9.48
C ARG A 102 -3.68 6.28 -10.61
N SER A 103 -3.15 6.55 -11.80
CA SER A 103 -3.96 6.91 -12.98
C SER A 103 -4.90 5.80 -13.45
N ASP A 104 -4.59 4.54 -13.16
CA ASP A 104 -5.44 3.41 -13.50
C ASP A 104 -6.71 3.32 -12.63
N PHE A 105 -6.84 4.13 -11.58
CA PHE A 105 -8.06 4.24 -10.75
C PHE A 105 -8.91 5.47 -11.06
N THR A 106 -8.55 6.30 -12.06
CA THR A 106 -9.35 7.49 -12.41
C THR A 106 -10.78 7.11 -12.83
N GLY A 107 -10.99 5.96 -13.47
CA GLY A 107 -12.33 5.48 -13.83
C GLY A 107 -13.20 5.15 -12.60
N ASP A 108 -12.60 4.72 -11.49
CA ASP A 108 -13.29 4.36 -10.26
C ASP A 108 -13.90 5.60 -9.55
N CYS A 109 -13.47 6.81 -9.92
CA CYS A 109 -14.05 8.06 -9.43
C CYS A 109 -15.52 8.25 -9.85
N MET A 110 -15.97 7.63 -10.95
CA MET A 110 -17.35 7.74 -11.44
C MET A 110 -18.38 7.21 -10.44
N ASP A 111 -17.96 6.36 -9.51
CA ASP A 111 -18.82 5.80 -8.48
C ASP A 111 -19.20 6.81 -7.38
N PHE A 112 -18.63 8.02 -7.38
CA PHE A 112 -18.78 9.03 -6.34
C PHE A 112 -19.31 10.35 -6.93
N PRO A 113 -20.54 10.77 -6.60
CA PRO A 113 -21.11 12.02 -7.10
C PRO A 113 -20.22 13.24 -6.78
N GLY A 114 -19.92 14.07 -7.79
CA GLY A 114 -19.12 15.28 -7.67
C GLY A 114 -17.60 15.07 -7.75
N LEU A 115 -17.13 13.83 -7.59
CA LEU A 115 -15.70 13.52 -7.65
C LEU A 115 -15.13 13.61 -9.08
N PRO A 116 -15.81 13.11 -10.14
CA PRO A 116 -15.32 13.27 -11.51
C PRO A 116 -15.14 14.73 -11.92
N GLU A 117 -16.07 15.61 -11.54
CA GLU A 117 -16.02 17.04 -11.83
C GLU A 117 -14.83 17.70 -11.11
N ALA A 118 -14.63 17.38 -9.83
CA ALA A 118 -13.51 17.91 -9.05
C ALA A 118 -12.16 17.43 -9.58
N VAL A 119 -12.05 16.14 -9.97
CA VAL A 119 -10.85 15.61 -10.60
C VAL A 119 -10.58 16.34 -11.92
N ASN A 120 -11.56 16.48 -12.80
CA ASN A 120 -11.37 17.19 -14.07
C ASN A 120 -10.96 18.66 -13.90
N ALA A 121 -11.42 19.33 -12.84
CA ALA A 121 -11.08 20.73 -12.56
C ALA A 121 -9.66 20.91 -12.01
N GLY A 122 -9.13 19.92 -11.28
CA GLY A 122 -7.89 20.05 -10.49
C GLY A 122 -6.82 18.99 -10.75
N GLN A 123 -6.96 18.15 -11.78
CA GLN A 123 -6.03 17.06 -12.05
C GLN A 123 -4.65 17.57 -12.48
N TYR A 124 -3.63 17.10 -11.78
CA TYR A 124 -2.24 17.20 -12.21
C TYR A 124 -1.67 15.80 -12.44
N LEU A 125 -1.38 15.47 -13.69
CA LEU A 125 -0.72 14.22 -14.03
C LEU A 125 0.77 14.35 -13.77
N VAL A 126 1.26 13.70 -12.71
CA VAL A 126 2.70 13.66 -12.41
C VAL A 126 3.41 12.89 -13.53
N PRO A 127 4.28 13.53 -14.33
CA PRO A 127 4.97 12.85 -15.41
C PRO A 127 5.99 11.86 -14.85
N ARG A 128 6.37 10.89 -15.69
CA ARG A 128 7.51 10.00 -15.37
C ARG A 128 8.78 10.83 -15.23
N MET A 129 9.65 10.43 -14.31
CA MET A 129 10.98 11.03 -14.19
C MET A 129 11.72 10.93 -15.53
N THR A 130 12.28 12.06 -15.93
CA THR A 130 13.24 12.12 -17.02
C THR A 130 14.49 11.32 -16.65
N ARG A 131 15.29 10.98 -17.68
CA ARG A 131 16.55 10.26 -17.48
C ARG A 131 17.55 11.00 -16.59
N ASP A 132 17.49 12.33 -16.58
CA ASP A 132 18.35 13.18 -15.74
C ASP A 132 17.84 13.26 -14.29
N GLU A 133 16.53 13.35 -14.07
CA GLU A 133 15.94 13.26 -12.73
C GLU A 133 16.19 11.89 -12.11
N LEU A 134 16.07 10.81 -12.89
CA LEU A 134 16.40 9.46 -12.45
C LEU A 134 17.89 9.33 -12.12
N ARG A 135 18.77 9.98 -12.89
CA ARG A 135 20.20 10.05 -12.58
C ARG A 135 20.41 10.70 -11.21
N SER A 136 19.77 11.85 -10.98
CA SER A 136 19.84 12.55 -9.69
C SER A 136 19.28 11.72 -8.54
N ALA A 137 18.19 10.98 -8.76
CA ALA A 137 17.62 10.06 -7.77
C ALA A 137 18.55 8.89 -7.43
N ILE A 138 19.41 8.46 -8.36
CA ILE A 138 20.43 7.44 -8.13
C ILE A 138 21.66 8.03 -7.42
N THR A 139 22.20 9.15 -7.92
CA THR A 139 23.49 9.68 -7.46
C THR A 139 23.37 10.53 -6.20
N GLY A 140 22.24 11.19 -6.00
CA GLY A 140 21.99 12.08 -4.86
C GLY A 140 22.11 11.37 -3.50
N PRO A 141 21.40 10.26 -3.26
CA PRO A 141 21.50 9.51 -2.00
C PRO A 141 22.93 9.01 -1.73
N VAL A 142 23.64 8.55 -2.76
CA VAL A 142 25.04 8.11 -2.63
C VAL A 142 25.94 9.26 -2.15
N ALA A 143 25.77 10.46 -2.70
CA ALA A 143 26.54 11.63 -2.31
C ALA A 143 26.25 12.06 -0.87
N VAL A 144 24.97 12.04 -0.44
CA VAL A 144 24.58 12.31 0.95
C VAL A 144 25.18 11.29 1.91
N GLY A 145 25.26 10.02 1.50
CA GLY A 145 25.94 8.95 2.26
C GLY A 145 27.48 9.03 2.25
N GLY A 146 28.09 10.04 1.62
CA GLY A 146 29.54 10.19 1.53
C GLY A 146 30.23 9.17 0.60
N GLY A 147 29.44 8.49 -0.24
CA GLY A 147 29.94 7.56 -1.25
C GLY A 147 30.18 8.24 -2.60
N ASN A 148 30.86 7.52 -3.49
CA ASN A 148 30.97 7.87 -4.91
C ASN A 148 30.44 6.69 -5.72
N ILE A 149 29.77 6.96 -6.85
CA ILE A 149 29.28 5.93 -7.77
C ILE A 149 29.92 6.11 -9.15
N ARG A 150 30.42 5.03 -9.75
CA ARG A 150 31.03 5.10 -11.08
C ARG A 150 29.98 5.40 -12.15
N HIS A 151 30.32 6.30 -13.08
CA HIS A 151 29.43 6.70 -14.18
C HIS A 151 28.91 5.49 -14.99
N ARG A 152 29.74 4.48 -15.22
CA ARG A 152 29.35 3.24 -15.91
C ARG A 152 28.22 2.48 -15.21
N LEU A 153 28.22 2.47 -13.87
CA LEU A 153 27.14 1.84 -13.10
C LEU A 153 25.86 2.67 -13.21
N VAL A 154 25.95 4.00 -13.14
CA VAL A 154 24.79 4.88 -13.31
C VAL A 154 24.14 4.66 -14.68
N LEU A 155 24.93 4.62 -15.76
CA LEU A 155 24.42 4.32 -17.10
C LEU A 155 23.77 2.94 -17.18
N ARG A 156 24.35 1.93 -16.52
CA ARG A 156 23.78 0.58 -16.46
C ARG A 156 22.43 0.56 -15.75
N LEU A 157 22.32 1.19 -14.59
CA LEU A 157 21.06 1.30 -13.83
C LEU A 157 19.97 2.03 -14.64
N LEU A 158 20.33 3.14 -15.29
CA LEU A 158 19.41 3.89 -16.15
C LEU A 158 18.94 3.08 -17.38
N ASN A 159 19.75 2.14 -17.88
CA ASN A 159 19.35 1.25 -18.98
C ASN A 159 18.49 0.10 -18.47
N ASP A 160 18.84 -0.47 -17.32
CA ASP A 160 18.12 -1.61 -16.75
C ASP A 160 16.75 -1.22 -16.17
N PHE A 161 16.56 0.06 -15.78
CA PHE A 161 15.28 0.60 -15.31
C PHE A 161 14.16 0.48 -16.36
N GLY A 162 14.48 0.78 -17.63
CA GLY A 162 13.55 0.70 -18.77
C GLY A 162 12.32 1.62 -18.64
N ASP A 163 11.27 1.35 -19.43
CA ASP A 163 10.07 2.19 -19.54
C ASP A 163 8.82 1.61 -18.83
N GLN A 164 8.99 0.54 -18.06
CA GLN A 164 7.89 -0.10 -17.35
C GLN A 164 7.37 0.79 -16.20
N SER A 165 6.09 0.66 -15.82
CA SER A 165 5.57 1.28 -14.59
C SER A 165 6.10 0.56 -13.34
N ASP A 166 6.00 1.23 -12.19
CA ASP A 166 6.28 0.68 -10.85
C ASP A 166 7.71 0.15 -10.63
N GLN A 167 8.67 0.72 -11.34
CA GLN A 167 10.08 0.33 -11.26
C GLN A 167 10.87 1.08 -10.18
N LEU A 168 10.34 2.18 -9.63
CA LEU A 168 11.02 2.97 -8.60
C LEU A 168 11.25 2.18 -7.29
N PRO A 169 10.28 1.41 -6.75
CA PRO A 169 10.53 0.58 -5.57
C PRO A 169 11.60 -0.49 -5.82
N VAL A 170 11.62 -1.07 -7.03
CA VAL A 170 12.66 -2.01 -7.44
C VAL A 170 14.02 -1.32 -7.47
N LEU A 171 14.10 -0.12 -8.06
CA LEU A 171 15.33 0.66 -8.10
C LEU A 171 15.84 0.97 -6.69
N GLN A 172 14.97 1.44 -5.79
CA GLN A 172 15.30 1.67 -4.40
C GLN A 172 15.89 0.42 -3.76
N HIS A 173 15.25 -0.73 -3.93
CA HIS A 173 15.69 -2.00 -3.35
C HIS A 173 17.05 -2.44 -3.90
N VAL A 174 17.26 -2.34 -5.20
CA VAL A 174 18.52 -2.64 -5.89
C VAL A 174 19.64 -1.73 -5.41
N LEU A 175 19.39 -0.42 -5.30
CA LEU A 175 20.36 0.56 -4.83
C LEU A 175 20.75 0.31 -3.38
N MET A 176 19.79 0.02 -2.51
CA MET A 176 20.03 -0.37 -1.12
C MET A 176 20.93 -1.62 -1.05
N ARG A 177 20.61 -2.69 -1.79
CA ARG A 177 21.42 -3.92 -1.82
C ARG A 177 22.83 -3.69 -2.38
N THR A 178 22.94 -2.86 -3.41
CA THR A 178 24.22 -2.47 -4.02
C THR A 178 25.07 -1.69 -3.02
N TRP A 179 24.46 -0.75 -2.28
CA TRP A 179 25.10 0.01 -1.22
C TRP A 179 25.58 -0.91 -0.09
N ASP A 180 24.71 -1.78 0.41
CA ASP A 180 24.99 -2.76 1.46
C ASP A 180 26.18 -3.68 1.11
N HIS A 181 26.20 -4.18 -0.14
CA HIS A 181 27.31 -4.99 -0.61
C HIS A 181 28.61 -4.18 -0.66
N TRP A 182 28.56 -2.98 -1.25
CA TRP A 182 29.72 -2.10 -1.34
C TRP A 182 30.24 -1.72 0.06
N GLU A 183 29.38 -1.33 0.99
CA GLU A 183 29.77 -0.89 2.33
C GLU A 183 30.52 -2.00 3.10
N ARG A 184 30.10 -3.25 2.96
CA ARG A 184 30.74 -4.41 3.60
C ARG A 184 32.09 -4.80 2.99
N HIS A 185 32.31 -4.51 1.71
CA HIS A 185 33.48 -4.99 0.95
C HIS A 185 34.41 -3.87 0.44
N ARG A 186 34.06 -2.60 0.67
CA ARG A 186 34.81 -1.46 0.14
C ARG A 186 36.18 -1.35 0.79
N GLN A 187 37.15 -0.96 -0.03
CA GLN A 187 38.40 -0.38 0.45
C GLN A 187 38.25 1.15 0.60
N PRO A 188 39.06 1.80 1.45
CA PRO A 188 39.05 3.26 1.56
C PRO A 188 39.16 3.95 0.19
N GLY A 189 38.24 4.88 -0.10
CA GLY A 189 38.20 5.63 -1.36
C GLY A 189 37.64 4.86 -2.57
N GLN A 190 37.21 3.61 -2.42
CA GLN A 190 36.61 2.85 -3.51
C GLN A 190 35.17 3.31 -3.79
N ALA A 191 34.89 3.68 -5.04
CA ALA A 191 33.53 4.00 -5.50
C ALA A 191 32.68 2.72 -5.73
N ILE A 192 31.37 2.85 -5.55
CA ILE A 192 30.35 1.84 -5.89
C ILE A 192 30.41 1.57 -7.39
N ASP A 193 30.40 0.30 -7.77
CA ASP A 193 30.62 -0.11 -9.16
C ASP A 193 29.79 -1.34 -9.58
N ILE A 194 29.92 -1.74 -10.85
CA ILE A 194 29.17 -2.83 -11.48
C ILE A 194 29.21 -4.12 -10.63
N LYS A 195 30.37 -4.46 -10.06
CA LYS A 195 30.53 -5.65 -9.21
C LYS A 195 29.55 -5.68 -8.02
N ASP A 196 29.26 -4.52 -7.43
CA ASP A 196 28.40 -4.40 -6.25
C ASP A 196 26.93 -4.57 -6.66
N TYR A 197 26.60 -4.06 -7.86
CA TYR A 197 25.28 -4.17 -8.47
C TYR A 197 24.99 -5.60 -8.97
N GLU A 198 25.99 -6.28 -9.53
CA GLU A 198 25.88 -7.69 -9.93
C GLU A 198 25.73 -8.60 -8.70
N ALA A 199 26.50 -8.36 -7.64
CA ALA A 199 26.36 -9.07 -6.37
C ALA A 199 24.98 -8.84 -5.71
N ALA A 200 24.37 -7.69 -5.95
CA ALA A 200 23.00 -7.40 -5.52
C ALA A 200 21.92 -8.13 -6.33
N GLY A 201 22.28 -8.86 -7.40
CA GLY A 201 21.35 -9.62 -8.24
C GLY A 201 20.82 -8.85 -9.45
N CYS A 202 21.39 -7.68 -9.76
CA CYS A 202 20.95 -6.79 -10.83
C CYS A 202 19.47 -6.35 -10.70
N PHE A 203 19.04 -5.46 -11.59
CA PHE A 203 17.70 -4.86 -11.52
C PHE A 203 16.57 -5.89 -11.55
N ARG A 204 16.66 -6.87 -12.46
CA ARG A 204 15.59 -7.86 -12.71
C ARG A 204 15.34 -8.79 -11.53
N ASN A 205 16.39 -9.28 -10.89
CA ASN A 205 16.27 -10.38 -9.93
C ASN A 205 16.49 -9.95 -8.48
N ALA A 206 17.09 -8.78 -8.19
CA ALA A 206 17.43 -8.37 -6.83
C ALA A 206 16.28 -8.51 -5.84
N LEU A 207 15.08 -8.05 -6.24
CA LEU A 207 13.90 -8.09 -5.38
C LEU A 207 13.43 -9.53 -5.13
N SER A 208 13.36 -10.37 -6.18
CA SER A 208 12.97 -11.77 -6.05
C SER A 208 13.98 -12.57 -5.22
N ILE A 209 15.28 -12.38 -5.47
CA ILE A 209 16.36 -13.04 -4.73
C ILE A 209 16.26 -12.72 -3.24
N HIS A 210 16.06 -11.45 -2.89
CA HIS A 210 15.97 -11.06 -1.49
C HIS A 210 14.66 -11.51 -0.84
N ALA A 211 13.55 -11.58 -1.58
CA ALA A 211 12.32 -12.17 -1.10
C ALA A 211 12.48 -13.67 -0.82
N GLU A 212 13.22 -14.40 -1.67
CA GLU A 212 13.58 -15.80 -1.42
C GLU A 212 14.52 -15.93 -0.20
N GLU A 213 15.51 -15.06 -0.03
CA GLU A 213 16.37 -15.05 1.17
C GLU A 213 15.55 -14.88 2.45
N ALA A 214 14.57 -13.95 2.45
CA ALA A 214 13.67 -13.73 3.59
C ALA A 214 12.72 -14.92 3.81
N TYR A 215 12.24 -15.54 2.73
CA TYR A 215 11.43 -16.74 2.77
C TYR A 215 12.19 -17.93 3.38
N GLU A 216 13.42 -18.17 2.95
CA GLU A 216 14.29 -19.22 3.49
C GLU A 216 14.64 -18.96 4.96
N GLU A 217 14.90 -17.70 5.34
CA GLU A 217 15.13 -17.34 6.75
C GLU A 217 13.91 -17.64 7.63
N ALA A 218 12.71 -17.23 7.19
CA ALA A 218 11.47 -17.54 7.91
C ALA A 218 11.21 -19.05 7.94
N GLY A 219 11.50 -19.76 6.85
CA GLY A 219 11.33 -21.21 6.70
C GLY A 219 12.20 -22.06 7.62
N LYS A 220 13.25 -21.49 8.24
CA LYS A 220 14.08 -22.18 9.25
C LYS A 220 13.31 -22.51 10.53
N ASN A 221 12.37 -21.63 10.91
CA ASN A 221 11.65 -21.72 12.18
C ASN A 221 10.14 -21.94 11.99
N HIS A 222 9.62 -21.71 10.78
CA HIS A 222 8.19 -21.71 10.50
C HIS A 222 7.85 -22.56 9.28
N SER A 223 6.62 -23.09 9.25
CA SER A 223 6.15 -23.86 8.10
C SER A 223 6.05 -22.99 6.85
N PRO A 224 6.59 -23.43 5.70
CA PRO A 224 6.39 -22.79 4.39
C PRO A 224 4.94 -22.45 4.07
N ARG A 225 4.00 -23.31 4.53
CA ARG A 225 2.57 -23.18 4.27
C ARG A 225 1.94 -21.97 4.99
N ILE A 226 2.50 -21.57 6.13
CA ILE A 226 2.05 -20.38 6.86
C ILE A 226 2.46 -19.13 6.08
N ILE A 227 3.70 -19.09 5.59
CA ILE A 227 4.22 -17.97 4.80
C ILE A 227 3.40 -17.81 3.51
N GLU A 228 3.15 -18.91 2.81
CA GLU A 228 2.29 -18.93 1.61
C GLU A 228 0.89 -18.38 1.90
N ARG A 229 0.19 -18.91 2.92
CA ARG A 229 -1.17 -18.46 3.29
C ARG A 229 -1.19 -16.99 3.69
N MET A 230 -0.19 -16.54 4.44
CA MET A 230 -0.05 -15.16 4.85
C MET A 230 0.07 -14.25 3.63
N PHE A 231 0.97 -14.56 2.69
CA PHE A 231 1.15 -13.74 1.49
C PHE A 231 -0.04 -13.80 0.54
N LYS A 232 -0.68 -14.96 0.34
CA LYS A 232 -1.95 -15.07 -0.40
C LYS A 232 -3.02 -14.16 0.22
N SER A 233 -3.07 -14.06 1.55
CA SER A 233 -4.01 -13.19 2.28
C SER A 233 -3.69 -11.70 2.17
N LEU A 234 -2.43 -11.34 1.92
CA LEU A 234 -1.97 -9.96 1.74
C LEU A 234 -2.09 -9.45 0.29
N THR A 235 -2.59 -10.29 -0.61
CA THR A 235 -2.81 -9.96 -2.03
C THR A 235 -4.26 -10.19 -2.42
N ASP A 236 -4.77 -9.37 -3.34
CA ASP A 236 -6.06 -9.58 -4.00
C ASP A 236 -5.89 -9.49 -5.52
N THR A 237 -5.90 -10.65 -6.16
CA THR A 237 -5.87 -10.83 -7.62
C THR A 237 -7.21 -11.30 -8.18
N PHE A 238 -8.21 -11.51 -7.31
CA PHE A 238 -9.51 -12.02 -7.70
C PHE A 238 -10.50 -10.88 -7.94
N SER A 239 -10.62 -9.97 -6.99
CA SER A 239 -11.57 -8.84 -7.08
C SER A 239 -11.08 -7.75 -8.05
N ASP A 240 -9.78 -7.73 -8.34
CA ASP A 240 -9.14 -6.73 -9.19
C ASP A 240 -8.08 -7.37 -10.09
N PRO A 241 -8.24 -7.32 -11.43
CA PRO A 241 -7.28 -7.91 -12.36
C PRO A 241 -5.91 -7.19 -12.34
N ARG A 242 -5.82 -6.00 -11.75
CA ARG A 242 -4.55 -5.27 -11.57
C ARG A 242 -3.63 -5.95 -10.55
N GLY A 243 -4.17 -6.83 -9.70
CA GLY A 243 -3.45 -7.42 -8.57
C GLY A 243 -3.10 -6.36 -7.55
N VAL A 244 -4.01 -6.13 -6.61
CA VAL A 244 -3.86 -5.10 -5.57
C VAL A 244 -3.43 -5.72 -4.26
N ARG A 245 -2.92 -4.89 -3.35
CA ARG A 245 -2.60 -5.32 -1.98
C ARG A 245 -3.87 -5.72 -1.23
N ARG A 246 -3.76 -6.38 -0.09
CA ARG A 246 -4.87 -6.66 0.82
C ARG A 246 -4.43 -6.46 2.26
N PRO A 247 -4.50 -5.22 2.79
CA PRO A 247 -4.15 -4.95 4.17
C PRO A 247 -4.98 -5.80 5.13
N THR A 248 -4.32 -6.58 5.98
CA THR A 248 -4.97 -7.59 6.84
C THR A 248 -4.40 -7.54 8.26
N SER A 249 -5.25 -7.65 9.29
CA SER A 249 -4.79 -7.58 10.68
C SER A 249 -4.01 -8.82 11.09
N VAL A 250 -3.12 -8.70 12.08
CA VAL A 250 -2.41 -9.84 12.68
C VAL A 250 -3.38 -10.91 13.18
N GLN A 251 -4.46 -10.49 13.84
CA GLN A 251 -5.54 -11.38 14.30
C GLN A 251 -6.13 -12.21 13.15
N ASP A 252 -6.47 -11.55 12.04
CA ASP A 252 -7.09 -12.21 10.90
C ASP A 252 -6.09 -13.14 10.19
N LEU A 253 -4.83 -12.71 10.04
CA LEU A 253 -3.76 -13.55 9.48
C LEU A 253 -3.55 -14.81 10.32
N ALA A 254 -3.53 -14.70 11.65
CA ALA A 254 -3.42 -15.83 12.57
C ALA A 254 -4.61 -16.80 12.43
N ALA A 255 -5.83 -16.26 12.33
CA ALA A 255 -7.03 -17.07 12.11
C ALA A 255 -7.02 -17.80 10.76
N ILE A 256 -6.64 -17.11 9.67
CA ILE A 256 -6.55 -17.69 8.31
C ILE A 256 -5.45 -18.77 8.25
N CYS A 257 -4.29 -18.48 8.85
CA CYS A 257 -3.18 -19.42 8.88
C CYS A 257 -3.39 -20.57 9.86
N GLN A 258 -4.34 -20.45 10.79
CA GLN A 258 -4.65 -21.41 11.87
C GLN A 258 -3.47 -21.62 12.82
N VAL A 259 -2.80 -20.54 13.19
CA VAL A 259 -1.63 -20.54 14.09
C VAL A 259 -1.73 -19.42 15.12
N PRO A 260 -0.99 -19.49 16.24
CA PRO A 260 -0.94 -18.40 17.21
C PRO A 260 -0.42 -17.09 16.60
N GLU A 261 -0.93 -15.93 17.09
CA GLU A 261 -0.49 -14.61 16.61
C GLU A 261 1.03 -14.41 16.71
N ILE A 262 1.67 -14.97 17.75
CA ILE A 262 3.11 -14.86 17.94
C ILE A 262 3.91 -15.46 16.77
N GLU A 263 3.42 -16.53 16.17
CA GLU A 263 4.08 -17.20 15.05
C GLU A 263 3.98 -16.35 13.78
N VAL A 264 2.81 -15.76 13.54
CA VAL A 264 2.60 -14.81 12.43
C VAL A 264 3.47 -13.58 12.60
N ILE A 265 3.53 -13.02 13.81
CA ILE A 265 4.39 -11.86 14.13
C ILE A 265 5.84 -12.18 13.82
N GLN A 266 6.36 -13.35 14.24
CA GLN A 266 7.74 -13.75 13.99
C GLN A 266 8.07 -13.83 12.49
N ILE A 267 7.16 -14.36 11.68
CA ILE A 267 7.32 -14.36 10.21
C ILE A 267 7.31 -12.93 9.68
N ILE A 268 6.35 -12.10 10.09
CA ILE A 268 6.25 -10.70 9.67
C ILE A 268 7.55 -9.94 10.00
N GLU A 269 8.15 -10.15 11.17
CA GLU A 269 9.40 -9.50 11.57
C GLU A 269 10.54 -9.77 10.59
N VAL A 270 10.64 -10.97 10.02
CA VAL A 270 11.64 -11.31 9.00
C VAL A 270 11.44 -10.46 7.76
N PHE A 271 10.20 -10.37 7.27
CA PHE A 271 9.86 -9.68 6.02
C PHE A 271 9.77 -8.16 6.15
N ARG A 272 9.59 -7.61 7.35
CA ARG A 272 9.66 -6.15 7.59
C ARG A 272 10.99 -5.68 8.17
N SER A 273 11.96 -6.59 8.31
CA SER A 273 13.27 -6.24 8.86
C SER A 273 13.90 -5.08 8.06
N PRO A 274 14.75 -4.24 8.69
CA PRO A 274 15.38 -3.10 8.01
C PRO A 274 16.21 -3.48 6.78
N LYS A 275 16.55 -4.77 6.63
CA LYS A 275 17.27 -5.29 5.47
C LYS A 275 16.38 -5.33 4.24
N CYS A 276 15.12 -5.75 4.35
CA CYS A 276 14.27 -6.00 3.18
C CYS A 276 13.06 -5.07 3.07
N CYS A 277 12.45 -4.67 4.19
CA CYS A 277 11.32 -3.73 4.24
C CYS A 277 10.15 -4.11 3.31
N PHE A 278 9.82 -5.39 3.18
CA PHE A 278 8.76 -5.86 2.29
C PHE A 278 7.34 -5.66 2.85
N LEU A 279 7.21 -5.60 4.18
CA LEU A 279 5.93 -5.43 4.87
C LEU A 279 5.89 -4.14 5.68
N MET A 280 4.68 -3.61 5.84
CA MET A 280 4.31 -2.49 6.71
C MET A 280 3.41 -2.99 7.84
N PRO A 281 3.38 -2.34 9.02
CA PRO A 281 4.12 -1.12 9.40
C PRO A 281 5.63 -1.38 9.59
N PRO A 282 6.48 -0.33 9.53
CA PRO A 282 7.93 -0.49 9.59
C PRO A 282 8.37 -1.14 10.90
N TYR A 283 9.56 -1.76 10.88
CA TYR A 283 10.12 -2.53 12.00
C TYR A 283 10.12 -1.80 13.36
N SER A 284 10.25 -0.47 13.36
CA SER A 284 10.22 0.35 14.58
C SER A 284 8.87 0.40 15.28
N VAL A 285 7.78 -0.01 14.62
CA VAL A 285 6.44 -0.03 15.18
C VAL A 285 6.16 -1.42 15.74
N PRO A 286 5.93 -1.56 17.06
CA PRO A 286 5.61 -2.86 17.65
C PRO A 286 4.26 -3.36 17.16
N LEU A 287 4.18 -4.67 16.87
CA LEU A 287 2.95 -5.31 16.42
C LEU A 287 2.09 -5.76 17.60
N ASN A 288 0.79 -5.66 17.41
CA ASN A 288 -0.23 -6.24 18.27
C ASN A 288 -1.31 -6.89 17.40
N SER A 289 -2.27 -7.57 18.04
CA SER A 289 -3.38 -8.26 17.38
C SER A 289 -4.13 -7.42 16.33
N ARG A 290 -4.28 -6.10 16.56
CA ARG A 290 -5.00 -5.18 15.66
C ARG A 290 -4.08 -4.47 14.65
N SER A 291 -2.78 -4.71 14.69
CA SER A 291 -1.86 -4.12 13.70
C SER A 291 -2.23 -4.62 12.31
N VAL A 292 -2.46 -3.69 11.39
CA VAL A 292 -2.76 -3.99 9.99
C VAL A 292 -1.45 -4.16 9.24
N ILE A 293 -1.27 -5.34 8.65
CA ILE A 293 -0.10 -5.71 7.87
C ILE A 293 -0.41 -5.49 6.40
N ASP A 294 0.53 -4.92 5.67
CA ASP A 294 0.40 -4.65 4.24
C ASP A 294 1.73 -4.83 3.51
N LEU A 295 1.68 -5.01 2.19
CA LEU A 295 2.87 -4.97 1.35
C LEU A 295 3.36 -3.52 1.22
N ALA A 296 4.68 -3.30 1.39
CA ALA A 296 5.27 -1.98 1.22
C ALA A 296 5.05 -1.45 -0.21
N HIS A 297 5.20 -2.32 -1.21
CA HIS A 297 4.97 -1.99 -2.62
C HIS A 297 4.42 -3.20 -3.40
N GLU A 298 3.46 -2.95 -4.29
CA GLU A 298 2.91 -3.97 -5.20
C GLU A 298 3.93 -4.55 -6.19
N SER A 299 5.05 -3.87 -6.41
CA SER A 299 6.15 -4.40 -7.23
C SER A 299 6.60 -5.78 -6.73
N LEU A 300 6.46 -6.07 -5.43
CA LEU A 300 6.75 -7.38 -4.84
C LEU A 300 5.86 -8.48 -5.44
N MET A 301 4.56 -8.22 -5.63
CA MET A 301 3.61 -9.18 -6.22
C MET A 301 4.00 -9.56 -7.65
N ARG A 302 4.54 -8.60 -8.42
CA ARG A 302 4.90 -8.79 -9.82
C ARG A 302 6.31 -9.35 -10.03
N ARG A 303 7.23 -9.07 -9.10
CA ARG A 303 8.66 -9.36 -9.25
C ARG A 303 9.12 -10.58 -8.47
N TRP A 304 8.44 -10.92 -7.37
CA TRP A 304 8.73 -12.15 -6.65
C TRP A 304 8.00 -13.32 -7.29
N THR A 305 8.76 -14.14 -8.01
CA THR A 305 8.22 -15.24 -8.83
C THR A 305 7.29 -16.17 -8.05
N ARG A 306 7.64 -16.46 -6.79
CA ARG A 306 6.84 -17.32 -5.92
C ARG A 306 5.51 -16.69 -5.54
N LEU A 307 5.51 -15.40 -5.16
CA LEU A 307 4.27 -14.68 -4.86
C LEU A 307 3.38 -14.54 -6.08
N ALA A 308 3.95 -14.34 -7.27
CA ALA A 308 3.19 -14.32 -8.51
C ALA A 308 2.49 -15.66 -8.77
N SER A 309 3.19 -16.80 -8.56
CA SER A 309 2.60 -18.14 -8.66
C SER A 309 1.48 -18.34 -7.64
N TRP A 310 1.74 -17.98 -6.38
CA TRP A 310 0.74 -18.10 -5.31
C TRP A 310 -0.51 -17.27 -5.58
N ALA A 311 -0.34 -16.05 -6.07
CA ALA A 311 -1.47 -15.16 -6.38
C ALA A 311 -2.31 -15.70 -7.54
N GLU A 312 -1.71 -16.40 -8.49
CA GLU A 312 -2.41 -17.07 -9.60
C GLU A 312 -3.15 -18.33 -9.13
N GLU A 313 -2.52 -19.15 -8.30
CA GLU A 313 -3.16 -20.31 -7.66
C GLU A 313 -4.36 -19.90 -6.79
N GLU A 314 -4.21 -18.81 -6.03
CA GLU A 314 -5.29 -18.26 -5.19
C GLU A 314 -6.43 -17.76 -6.07
N ARG A 315 -6.14 -17.06 -7.17
CA ARG A 315 -7.14 -16.60 -8.13
C ARG A 315 -7.94 -17.76 -8.73
N ALA A 316 -7.25 -18.84 -9.11
CA ALA A 316 -7.89 -20.06 -9.62
C ALA A 316 -8.77 -20.73 -8.54
N SER A 317 -8.27 -20.82 -7.31
CA SER A 317 -9.02 -21.40 -6.18
C SER A 317 -10.26 -20.60 -5.83
N ALA A 318 -10.15 -19.26 -5.81
CA ALA A 318 -11.26 -18.35 -5.55
C ALA A 318 -12.36 -18.45 -6.63
N ALA A 319 -11.97 -18.56 -7.91
CA ALA A 319 -12.93 -18.77 -9.01
C ALA A 319 -13.70 -20.10 -8.86
N ILE A 320 -13.03 -21.17 -8.46
CA ILE A 320 -13.69 -22.46 -8.18
C ILE A 320 -14.65 -22.32 -7.00
N TYR A 321 -14.23 -21.68 -5.91
CA TYR A 321 -15.05 -21.47 -4.73
C TYR A 321 -16.32 -20.66 -5.05
N ASP A 322 -16.19 -19.55 -5.78
CA ASP A 322 -17.32 -18.71 -6.17
C ASP A 322 -18.32 -19.49 -7.02
N ARG A 323 -17.84 -20.28 -7.98
CA ARG A 323 -18.69 -21.15 -8.81
C ARG A 323 -19.45 -22.18 -7.95
N LEU A 324 -18.77 -22.81 -6.98
CA LEU A 324 -19.40 -23.75 -6.04
C LEU A 324 -20.42 -23.06 -5.14
N SER A 325 -20.11 -21.86 -4.64
CA SER A 325 -20.99 -21.07 -3.78
C SER A 325 -22.27 -20.65 -4.51
N GLN A 326 -22.16 -20.16 -5.75
CA GLN A 326 -23.30 -19.82 -6.61
C GLN A 326 -24.16 -21.05 -6.91
N ALA A 327 -23.53 -22.17 -7.27
CA ALA A 327 -24.25 -23.42 -7.53
C ALA A 327 -25.01 -23.93 -6.28
N ALA A 328 -24.39 -23.85 -5.10
CA ALA A 328 -25.06 -24.18 -3.85
C ALA A 328 -26.24 -23.23 -3.56
N GLY A 329 -26.12 -21.94 -3.89
CA GLY A 329 -27.21 -20.97 -3.82
C GLY A 329 -28.39 -21.34 -4.71
N TRP A 330 -28.14 -21.62 -6.00
CA TRP A 330 -29.19 -22.04 -6.93
C TRP A 330 -29.84 -23.36 -6.55
N LEU A 331 -29.08 -24.31 -5.98
CA LEU A 331 -29.65 -25.54 -5.45
C LEU A 331 -30.60 -25.26 -4.29
N ALA A 332 -30.23 -24.35 -3.38
CA ALA A 332 -31.08 -23.94 -2.25
C ALA A 332 -32.36 -23.22 -2.71
N GLU A 333 -32.29 -22.47 -3.82
CA GLU A 333 -33.42 -21.82 -4.46
C GLU A 333 -34.27 -22.77 -5.34
N GLY A 334 -33.80 -24.00 -5.56
CA GLY A 334 -34.44 -24.99 -6.45
C GLY A 334 -34.31 -24.68 -7.94
N THR A 335 -33.43 -23.75 -8.31
CA THR A 335 -33.21 -23.29 -9.69
C THR A 335 -32.09 -24.06 -10.41
N ALA A 336 -31.32 -24.89 -9.69
CA ALA A 336 -30.30 -25.78 -10.27
C ALA A 336 -30.26 -27.17 -9.60
N GLY A 337 -29.66 -28.15 -10.29
CA GLY A 337 -29.39 -29.50 -9.77
C GLY A 337 -27.95 -29.66 -9.25
N LEU A 338 -27.66 -30.81 -8.63
CA LEU A 338 -26.30 -31.17 -8.20
C LEU A 338 -25.35 -31.31 -9.41
N TRP A 339 -24.10 -30.88 -9.24
CA TRP A 339 -23.07 -31.03 -10.27
C TRP A 339 -22.85 -32.50 -10.63
N ARG A 340 -22.70 -32.76 -11.92
CA ARG A 340 -22.38 -34.08 -12.49
C ARG A 340 -21.17 -33.95 -13.41
N THR A 341 -20.53 -35.06 -13.75
CA THR A 341 -19.51 -35.07 -14.82
C THR A 341 -20.10 -34.42 -16.10
N PRO A 342 -19.40 -33.48 -16.75
CA PRO A 342 -17.99 -33.10 -16.56
C PRO A 342 -17.76 -31.92 -15.59
N GLU A 343 -18.78 -31.38 -14.92
CA GLU A 343 -18.66 -30.22 -14.01
C GLU A 343 -17.79 -30.51 -12.77
N LEU A 344 -17.55 -31.79 -12.48
CA LEU A 344 -16.67 -32.28 -11.41
C LEU A 344 -15.23 -32.54 -11.89
N GLU A 345 -14.95 -32.48 -13.19
CA GLU A 345 -13.58 -32.56 -13.74
C GLU A 345 -12.96 -31.16 -13.68
N LEU A 346 -12.54 -30.77 -12.47
CA LEU A 346 -11.82 -29.53 -12.17
C LEU A 346 -10.31 -29.68 -12.29
#